data_AF-A0A1J6IDH4-F1
#
_entry.id   AF-A0A1J6IDH4-F1
#
_cell.length_a   1.000
_cell.length_b   1.000
_cell.length_c   1.000
_cell.angle_alpha   90.00
_cell.angle_beta   90.00
_cell.angle_gamma   90.00
#
_symmetry.space_group_name_H-M   'P 1'
#
loop_
_entity.id
_entity.type
_entity.pdbx_description
1 polymer ?
#
loop_
_entity_poly.entity_id
_entity_poly.type
_entity_poly.pdbx_seq_one_letter_code
_entity_poly.pdbx_strand_id
1 'polypeptide(L)'
;ADVEISFSIPIATLEQAEVLDSSWSNSQELCRQKASSANSTGVGPFGLLVLASNNIEEYTAVFFRIFKKNDKFVVLMGCDQRRSAEGLEYDTSKYGAFLDVDPVTENLSLRTLIDHSIVESFGGGGKACITTRAYPTLAINDNAHIFVFNNGSKDVEISSLSAWSLNQAQINEIAILF
;
A
#
# COMPACT_ATOMS: atom_id res chain seq x y z
N ALA A 1 3.84 -13.10 6.99
CA ALA A 1 2.41 -13.19 6.65
C ALA A 1 2.22 -12.95 5.16
N ASP A 2 1.20 -13.55 4.56
CA ASP A 2 0.73 -13.27 3.20
C ASP A 2 -0.70 -12.75 3.31
N VAL A 3 -0.99 -11.58 2.75
CA VAL A 3 -2.31 -10.95 2.81
C VAL A 3 -2.74 -10.58 1.40
N GLU A 4 -3.92 -11.03 1.00
CA GLU A 4 -4.54 -10.66 -0.25
C GLU A 4 -5.89 -10.01 0.03
N ILE A 5 -6.07 -8.79 -0.47
CA ILE A 5 -7.30 -8.00 -0.32
C ILE A 5 -7.72 -7.46 -1.68
N SER A 6 -9.03 -7.40 -1.92
CA SER A 6 -9.59 -6.86 -3.16
C SER A 6 -10.70 -5.85 -2.88
N PHE A 7 -10.59 -4.66 -3.47
CA PHE A 7 -11.54 -3.57 -3.27
C PHE A 7 -12.44 -3.37 -4.49
N SER A 8 -13.75 -3.30 -4.27
CA SER A 8 -14.72 -2.80 -5.25
C SER A 8 -15.03 -1.33 -4.96
N ILE A 9 -15.03 -0.51 -6.01
CA ILE A 9 -15.25 0.94 -5.87
C ILE A 9 -16.54 1.29 -6.62
N PRO A 10 -17.60 1.73 -5.90
CA PRO A 10 -18.84 2.13 -6.56
C PRO A 10 -18.60 3.24 -7.60
N ILE A 11 -19.33 3.19 -8.73
CA ILE A 11 -19.17 4.20 -9.79
C ILE A 11 -19.41 5.63 -9.28
N ALA A 12 -20.39 5.81 -8.38
CA ALA A 12 -20.67 7.08 -7.73
C ALA A 12 -19.50 7.59 -6.87
N THR A 13 -18.69 6.68 -6.31
CA THR A 13 -17.44 7.02 -5.60
C THR A 13 -16.34 7.42 -6.59
N LEU A 14 -16.16 6.67 -7.67
CA LEU A 14 -15.17 6.98 -8.72
C LEU A 14 -15.43 8.36 -9.34
N GLU A 15 -16.70 8.71 -9.58
CA GLU A 15 -17.09 10.03 -10.06
C GLU A 15 -16.71 11.19 -9.11
N GLN A 16 -16.28 10.91 -7.88
CA GLN A 16 -15.82 11.90 -6.92
C GLN A 16 -14.29 11.90 -6.75
N ALA A 17 -13.56 11.13 -7.56
CA ALA A 17 -12.10 11.16 -7.60
C ALA A 17 -11.57 12.53 -8.05
N GLU A 18 -10.45 12.95 -7.46
CA GLU A 18 -9.77 14.21 -7.79
C GLU A 18 -9.21 14.18 -9.21
N VAL A 19 -9.18 15.33 -9.87
CA VAL A 19 -8.51 15.46 -11.17
C VAL A 19 -6.99 15.36 -10.97
N LEU A 20 -6.34 14.48 -11.73
CA LEU A 20 -4.89 14.36 -11.76
C LEU A 20 -4.31 15.56 -12.52
N ASP A 21 -3.53 16.40 -11.84
CA ASP A 21 -2.84 17.51 -12.47
C ASP A 21 -1.86 17.00 -13.55
N SER A 22 -1.82 17.69 -14.69
CA SER A 22 -0.91 17.36 -15.80
C SER A 22 0.57 17.33 -15.41
N SER A 23 0.96 18.08 -14.38
CA SER A 23 2.31 18.11 -13.80
C SER A 23 2.67 16.85 -13.01
N TRP A 24 1.69 16.03 -12.62
CA TRP A 24 1.87 14.81 -11.82
C TRP A 24 2.09 13.59 -12.71
N SER A 25 3.20 13.57 -13.45
CA SER A 25 3.61 12.44 -14.29
C SER A 25 4.48 11.42 -13.57
N ASN A 26 5.15 11.81 -12.49
CA ASN A 26 6.01 10.94 -11.69
C ASN A 26 5.21 10.36 -10.49
N SER A 27 4.97 9.04 -10.50
CA SER A 27 4.19 8.35 -9.48
C SER A 27 4.84 8.38 -8.09
N GLN A 28 6.18 8.35 -8.03
CA GLN A 28 6.91 8.39 -6.76
C GLN A 28 6.83 9.78 -6.12
N GLU A 29 6.99 10.84 -6.91
CA GLU A 29 6.85 12.22 -6.42
C GLU A 29 5.40 12.52 -6.01
N LEU A 30 4.42 12.04 -6.79
CA LEU A 30 3.01 12.12 -6.41
C LEU A 30 2.77 11.43 -5.06
N CYS A 31 3.35 10.24 -4.85
CA CYS A 31 3.29 9.56 -3.56
C CYS A 31 3.98 10.40 -2.46
N ARG A 32 5.16 11.00 -2.69
CA ARG A 32 5.82 11.88 -1.69
C ARG A 32 4.96 13.08 -1.26
N GLN A 33 4.33 13.75 -2.23
CA GLN A 33 3.56 14.97 -2.00
C GLN A 33 2.17 14.69 -1.42
N LYS A 34 1.55 13.58 -1.82
CA LYS A 34 0.12 13.33 -1.63
C LYS A 34 -0.20 12.02 -0.90
N ALA A 35 0.80 11.24 -0.46
CA ALA A 35 0.57 10.04 0.34
C ALA A 35 0.10 10.38 1.75
N SER A 36 -0.95 9.65 2.16
CA SER A 36 -1.46 9.51 3.52
C SER A 36 -1.71 10.81 4.30
N SER A 37 -2.07 11.91 3.62
CA SER A 37 -2.57 13.08 4.35
C SER A 37 -3.89 12.72 5.01
N ALA A 38 -4.02 12.92 6.32
CA ALA A 38 -5.24 12.67 7.09
C ALA A 38 -6.47 13.49 6.62
N ASN A 39 -6.29 14.37 5.63
CA ASN A 39 -7.33 15.19 5.00
C ASN A 39 -7.30 15.05 3.46
N SER A 40 -6.87 13.91 2.91
CA SER A 40 -6.92 13.71 1.47
C SER A 40 -8.35 13.75 0.98
N THR A 41 -8.64 14.71 0.12
CA THR A 41 -9.89 14.76 -0.61
C THR A 41 -9.90 13.68 -1.71
N GLY A 42 -11.09 13.16 -2.01
CA GLY A 42 -11.30 12.16 -3.07
C GLY A 42 -11.25 10.71 -2.60
N VAL A 43 -10.91 9.82 -3.54
CA VAL A 43 -10.97 8.37 -3.37
C VAL A 43 -9.61 7.84 -2.92
N GLY A 44 -9.51 7.55 -1.63
CA GLY A 44 -8.30 7.08 -0.95
C GLY A 44 -7.47 8.18 -0.28
N PRO A 45 -6.42 7.79 0.46
CA PRO A 45 -5.81 6.46 0.41
C PRO A 45 -6.59 5.40 1.20
N PHE A 46 -6.70 4.21 0.63
CA PHE A 46 -7.24 3.01 1.28
C PHE A 46 -6.35 1.80 0.98
N GLY A 47 -6.24 0.86 1.92
CA GLY A 47 -5.34 -0.29 1.77
C GLY A 47 -5.00 -0.95 3.09
N LEU A 48 -3.73 -1.30 3.26
CA LEU A 48 -3.20 -2.03 4.42
C LEU A 48 -2.20 -1.16 5.20
N LEU A 49 -2.27 -1.25 6.53
CA LEU A 49 -1.16 -0.91 7.43
C LEU A 49 -0.52 -2.22 7.85
N VAL A 50 0.74 -2.42 7.51
CA VAL A 50 1.52 -3.64 7.83
C VAL A 50 2.68 -3.28 8.73
N LEU A 51 3.20 -4.27 9.47
CA LEU A 51 4.22 -4.04 10.51
C LEU A 51 3.78 -2.90 11.44
N ALA A 52 2.51 -2.94 11.86
CA ALA A 52 1.91 -1.89 12.66
C ALA A 52 1.98 -2.22 14.15
N SER A 53 2.28 -1.25 15.00
CA SER A 53 2.17 -1.44 16.46
C SER A 53 0.71 -1.40 16.89
N ASN A 54 0.41 -1.94 18.08
CA ASN A 54 -0.98 -2.06 18.57
C ASN A 54 -1.74 -0.72 18.61
N ASN A 55 -1.04 0.38 18.94
CA ASN A 55 -1.64 1.72 18.97
C ASN A 55 -1.42 2.50 17.67
N ILE A 56 -0.92 1.86 16.60
CA ILE A 56 -0.63 2.48 15.31
C ILE A 56 0.35 3.66 15.47
N GLU A 57 1.32 3.48 16.38
CA GLU A 57 2.44 4.40 16.59
C GLU A 57 3.45 4.22 15.45
N GLU A 58 3.76 2.96 15.15
CA GLU A 58 4.52 2.52 13.99
C GLU A 58 3.63 1.80 12.98
N TYR A 59 3.89 1.98 11.68
CA TYR A 59 3.34 1.19 10.58
C TYR A 59 4.02 1.51 9.23
N THR A 60 3.92 0.57 8.29
CA THR A 60 4.12 0.80 6.86
C THR A 60 2.77 0.76 6.15
N ALA A 61 2.42 1.84 5.44
CA ALA A 61 1.14 1.93 4.74
C ALA A 61 1.30 1.58 3.25
N VAL A 62 0.56 0.57 2.79
CA VAL A 62 0.47 0.18 1.39
C VAL A 62 -0.96 0.43 0.92
N PHE A 63 -1.15 1.25 -0.10
CA PHE A 63 -2.47 1.78 -0.42
C PHE A 63 -2.70 2.08 -1.90
N PHE A 64 -3.97 2.25 -2.24
CA PHE A 64 -4.40 2.82 -3.51
C PHE A 64 -4.94 4.24 -3.32
N ARG A 65 -4.80 5.03 -4.37
CA ARG A 65 -5.51 6.29 -4.56
C ARG A 65 -5.97 6.40 -6.00
N ILE A 66 -7.18 6.92 -6.21
CA ILE A 66 -7.78 7.02 -7.55
C ILE A 66 -7.95 8.48 -7.93
N PHE A 67 -7.56 8.80 -9.16
CA PHE A 67 -7.69 10.11 -9.78
C PHE A 67 -8.47 10.02 -11.10
N LYS A 68 -8.92 11.16 -11.60
CA LYS A 68 -9.49 11.32 -12.95
C LYS A 68 -8.51 12.01 -13.89
N LYS A 69 -8.38 11.53 -15.12
CA LYS A 69 -7.63 12.18 -16.19
C LYS A 69 -8.27 11.90 -17.54
N ASN A 70 -8.65 12.94 -18.28
CA ASN A 70 -9.23 12.83 -19.63
C ASN A 70 -10.38 11.80 -19.70
N ASP A 71 -11.37 11.94 -18.80
CA ASP A 71 -12.54 11.04 -18.67
C ASP A 71 -12.22 9.57 -18.34
N LYS A 72 -10.98 9.27 -17.95
CA LYS A 72 -10.55 7.96 -17.45
C LYS A 72 -10.13 8.06 -15.99
N PHE A 73 -10.10 6.90 -15.33
CA PHE A 73 -9.53 6.79 -13.99
C PHE A 73 -8.06 6.37 -14.04
N VAL A 74 -7.27 6.93 -13.14
CA VAL A 74 -5.86 6.60 -12.95
C VAL A 74 -5.69 6.11 -11.52
N VAL A 75 -5.19 4.89 -11.37
CA VAL A 75 -4.96 4.28 -10.06
C VAL A 75 -3.47 4.39 -9.71
N LEU A 76 -3.18 5.00 -8.56
CA LEU A 76 -1.85 5.04 -7.96
C LEU A 76 -1.79 4.00 -6.84
N MET A 77 -0.81 3.10 -6.92
CA MET A 77 -0.35 2.30 -5.79
C MET A 77 0.78 3.06 -5.08
N GLY A 78 0.73 3.13 -3.76
CA GLY A 78 1.73 3.80 -2.94
C GLY A 78 2.18 2.96 -1.75
N CYS A 79 3.42 3.20 -1.32
CA CYS A 79 3.98 2.70 -0.07
C CYS A 79 4.57 3.89 0.70
N ASP A 80 4.10 4.11 1.93
CA ASP A 80 4.57 5.14 2.85
C ASP A 80 5.14 4.52 4.13
N GLN A 81 6.40 4.86 4.41
CA GLN A 81 7.17 4.37 5.55
C GLN A 81 7.54 5.47 6.55
N ARG A 82 6.97 6.66 6.46
CA ARG A 82 7.32 7.77 7.38
C ARG A 82 7.15 7.44 8.85
N ARG A 83 6.25 6.51 9.18
CA ARG A 83 5.97 6.07 10.55
C ARG A 83 6.39 4.63 10.78
N SER A 84 7.30 4.10 10.00
CA SER A 84 7.67 2.67 10.06
C SER A 84 8.61 2.33 11.22
N ALA A 85 9.26 3.32 11.84
CA ALA A 85 10.05 3.15 13.05
C ALA A 85 10.05 4.44 13.89
N GLU A 86 10.10 4.30 15.21
CA GLU A 86 10.31 5.38 16.15
C GLU A 86 11.80 5.48 16.55
N GLY A 87 12.35 6.69 16.55
CA GLY A 87 13.71 6.95 17.05
C GLY A 87 14.86 6.34 16.24
N LEU A 88 14.58 5.72 15.09
CA LEU A 88 15.58 5.16 14.18
C LEU A 88 15.72 6.02 12.91
N GLU A 89 16.94 6.40 12.57
CA GLU A 89 17.23 7.07 11.30
C GLU A 89 17.62 6.04 10.24
N TYR A 90 16.78 5.92 9.21
CA TYR A 90 17.04 5.09 8.02
C TYR A 90 16.25 5.63 6.83
N ASP A 91 16.48 5.04 5.65
CA ASP A 91 15.75 5.43 4.45
C ASP A 91 14.25 5.07 4.55
N THR A 92 13.41 6.08 4.76
CA THR A 92 11.95 5.99 4.79
C THR A 92 11.32 6.55 3.51
N SER A 93 12.03 6.45 2.39
CA SER A 93 11.55 6.88 1.08
C SER A 93 10.17 6.31 0.76
N LYS A 94 9.33 7.16 0.14
CA LYS A 94 8.05 6.72 -0.37
C LYS A 94 8.21 6.20 -1.78
N TYR A 95 7.47 5.15 -2.09
CA TYR A 95 7.43 4.54 -3.41
C TYR A 95 6.02 4.64 -3.98
N GLY A 96 5.91 4.79 -5.29
CA GLY A 96 4.61 4.84 -5.95
C GLY A 96 4.70 4.39 -7.40
N ALA A 97 3.65 3.72 -7.86
CA ALA A 97 3.52 3.22 -9.22
C ALA A 97 2.07 3.43 -9.71
N PHE A 98 1.91 3.88 -10.95
CA PHE A 98 0.60 3.86 -11.60
C PHE A 98 0.27 2.44 -12.04
N LEU A 99 -0.99 2.04 -11.87
CA LEU A 99 -1.51 0.75 -12.30
C LEU A 99 -2.27 0.91 -13.61
N ASP A 100 -2.02 0.00 -14.55
CA ASP A 100 -2.80 -0.14 -15.79
C ASP A 100 -4.05 -0.99 -15.54
N VAL A 101 -4.99 -0.43 -14.77
CA VAL A 101 -6.25 -1.07 -14.35
C VAL A 101 -7.43 -0.12 -14.58
N ASP A 102 -8.60 -0.68 -14.82
CA ASP A 102 -9.84 0.09 -14.91
C ASP A 102 -10.78 -0.21 -13.73
N PRO A 103 -10.85 0.66 -12.71
CA PRO A 103 -11.65 0.40 -11.50
C PRO A 103 -13.16 0.38 -11.76
N VAL A 104 -13.63 0.72 -12.98
CA VAL A 104 -15.04 0.57 -13.38
C VAL A 104 -15.38 -0.88 -13.71
N THR A 105 -14.42 -1.64 -14.25
CA THR A 105 -14.65 -2.98 -14.82
C THR A 105 -13.97 -4.10 -14.03
N GLU A 106 -12.97 -3.79 -13.21
CA GLU A 106 -12.26 -4.76 -12.36
C GLU A 106 -12.07 -4.24 -10.92
N ASN A 107 -12.00 -5.18 -9.96
CA ASN A 107 -11.67 -4.86 -8.57
C ASN A 107 -10.17 -4.57 -8.42
N LEU A 108 -9.82 -3.72 -7.47
CA LEU A 108 -8.43 -3.38 -7.16
C LEU A 108 -7.87 -4.38 -6.15
N SER A 109 -7.09 -5.34 -6.64
CA SER A 109 -6.39 -6.33 -5.80
C SER A 109 -5.06 -5.81 -5.29
N LEU A 110 -4.75 -6.16 -4.04
CA LEU A 110 -3.48 -5.91 -3.38
C LEU A 110 -3.07 -7.19 -2.64
N ARG A 111 -1.93 -7.78 -3.03
CA ARG A 111 -1.26 -8.84 -2.26
C ARG A 111 -0.02 -8.28 -1.60
N THR A 112 0.19 -8.56 -0.32
CA THR A 112 1.36 -8.11 0.43
C THR A 112 1.98 -9.26 1.21
N LEU A 113 3.24 -9.59 0.87
CA LEU A 113 4.09 -10.48 1.64
C LEU A 113 4.85 -9.66 2.68
N ILE A 114 4.81 -10.11 3.93
CA ILE A 114 5.39 -9.44 5.09
C ILE A 114 6.32 -10.43 5.77
N ASP A 115 7.62 -10.16 5.76
CA ASP A 115 8.63 -10.99 6.41
C ASP A 115 9.58 -10.11 7.23
N HIS A 116 9.24 -9.91 8.51
CA HIS A 116 9.98 -9.10 9.47
C HIS A 116 10.35 -7.70 8.93
N SER A 117 11.52 -7.56 8.30
CA SER A 117 12.04 -6.29 7.80
C SER A 117 11.82 -6.05 6.31
N ILE A 118 11.12 -6.93 5.60
CA ILE A 118 10.77 -6.75 4.19
C ILE A 118 9.26 -6.84 3.98
N VAL A 119 8.76 -5.96 3.11
CA VAL A 119 7.37 -5.92 2.66
C VAL A 119 7.38 -5.90 1.13
N GLU A 120 6.75 -6.88 0.50
CA GLU A 120 6.61 -6.97 -0.95
C GLU A 120 5.14 -6.89 -1.33
N SER A 121 4.76 -5.84 -2.04
CA SER A 121 3.38 -5.53 -2.38
C SER A 121 3.16 -5.59 -3.88
N PHE A 122 2.08 -6.26 -4.28
CA PHE A 122 1.68 -6.52 -5.67
C PHE A 122 0.28 -5.96 -5.90
N GLY A 123 0.17 -4.91 -6.70
CA GLY A 123 -1.10 -4.25 -7.03
C GLY A 123 -1.66 -4.70 -8.38
N GLY A 124 -2.98 -4.81 -8.48
CA GLY A 124 -3.69 -5.13 -9.73
C GLY A 124 -3.28 -6.48 -10.31
N GLY A 125 -3.11 -7.50 -9.47
CA GLY A 125 -2.64 -8.82 -9.91
C GLY A 125 -1.17 -8.86 -10.32
N GLY A 126 -0.34 -7.95 -9.80
CA GLY A 126 1.09 -7.86 -10.12
C GLY A 126 1.45 -6.92 -11.27
N LYS A 127 0.49 -6.11 -11.76
CA LYS A 127 0.75 -5.06 -12.76
C LYS A 127 1.71 -3.98 -12.24
N ALA A 128 1.77 -3.78 -10.92
CA ALA A 128 2.88 -3.08 -10.27
C ALA A 128 3.33 -3.82 -9.00
N CYS A 129 4.62 -3.72 -8.72
CA CYS A 129 5.26 -4.29 -7.54
C CYS A 129 6.04 -3.21 -6.80
N ILE A 130 5.94 -3.18 -5.47
CA ILE A 130 6.73 -2.32 -4.60
C ILE A 130 7.33 -3.20 -3.51
N THR A 131 8.65 -3.29 -3.48
CA THR A 131 9.39 -3.93 -2.38
C THR A 131 9.96 -2.84 -1.49
N THR A 132 9.78 -2.97 -0.19
CA THR A 132 10.39 -2.06 0.77
C THR A 132 10.96 -2.74 2.00
N ARG A 133 11.91 -2.06 2.64
CA ARG A 133 12.56 -2.46 3.88
C ARG A 133 12.09 -1.57 5.02
N ALA A 134 11.59 -2.15 6.09
CA ALA A 134 11.14 -1.43 7.28
C ALA A 134 11.79 -2.02 8.54
N TYR A 135 12.08 -1.17 9.52
CA TYR A 135 12.77 -1.58 10.75
C TYR A 135 12.02 -1.06 11.99
N PRO A 136 10.78 -1.54 12.23
CA PRO A 136 9.99 -1.13 13.39
C PRO A 136 10.71 -1.49 14.70
N THR A 137 10.48 -0.68 15.73
CA THR A 137 11.02 -0.89 17.09
C THR A 137 9.98 -1.43 18.07
N LEU A 138 8.69 -1.17 17.78
CA LEU A 138 7.52 -1.60 18.55
C LEU A 138 6.81 -2.76 17.86
N ALA A 139 6.63 -2.68 16.53
CA ALA A 139 5.91 -3.67 15.74
C ALA A 139 6.79 -4.88 15.34
N ILE A 140 7.33 -5.58 16.34
CA ILE A 140 8.23 -6.73 16.16
C ILE A 140 7.57 -8.02 16.65
N ASN A 141 7.71 -9.10 15.87
CA ASN A 141 7.17 -10.42 16.18
C ASN A 141 5.68 -10.38 16.52
N ASP A 142 5.28 -10.89 17.68
CA ASP A 142 3.89 -10.96 18.12
C ASP A 142 3.24 -9.59 18.38
N ASN A 143 4.03 -8.51 18.44
CA ASN A 143 3.54 -7.14 18.55
C ASN A 143 3.28 -6.48 17.19
N ALA A 144 3.56 -7.18 16.09
CA ALA A 144 3.27 -6.71 14.74
C ALA A 144 1.84 -7.05 14.35
N HIS A 145 1.09 -6.03 13.95
CA HIS A 145 -0.30 -6.14 13.52
C HIS A 145 -0.45 -5.76 12.05
N ILE A 146 -1.58 -6.19 11.48
CA ILE A 146 -2.02 -5.85 10.13
C ILE A 146 -3.41 -5.24 10.26
N PHE A 147 -3.59 -4.04 9.71
CA PHE A 147 -4.88 -3.35 9.68
C PHE A 147 -5.29 -3.08 8.24
N VAL A 148 -6.61 -3.08 7.99
CA VAL A 148 -7.18 -2.50 6.77
C VAL A 148 -7.64 -1.09 7.11
N PHE A 149 -7.40 -0.12 6.23
CA PHE A 149 -7.76 1.27 6.47
C PHE A 149 -8.36 1.96 5.24
N ASN A 150 -9.14 3.01 5.50
CA ASN A 150 -9.56 3.99 4.50
C ASN A 150 -9.49 5.39 5.14
N ASN A 151 -8.53 6.20 4.69
CA ASN A 151 -8.37 7.61 5.10
C ASN A 151 -8.82 8.58 3.99
N GLY A 152 -9.51 8.09 2.95
CA GLY A 152 -10.15 8.94 1.94
C GLY A 152 -11.47 9.54 2.45
N SER A 153 -12.03 10.48 1.70
CA SER A 153 -13.33 11.10 2.03
C SER A 153 -14.53 10.37 1.41
N LYS A 154 -14.29 9.19 0.82
CA LYS A 154 -15.28 8.36 0.13
C LYS A 154 -15.19 6.92 0.60
N ASP A 155 -16.34 6.26 0.62
CA ASP A 155 -16.44 4.86 1.00
C ASP A 155 -15.94 3.94 -0.12
N VAL A 156 -15.28 2.86 0.28
CA VAL A 156 -14.81 1.77 -0.56
C VAL A 156 -15.24 0.45 0.05
N GLU A 157 -15.45 -0.57 -0.77
CA GLU A 157 -15.91 -1.88 -0.32
C GLU A 157 -14.80 -2.92 -0.42
N ILE A 158 -14.69 -3.78 0.59
CA ILE A 158 -13.80 -4.94 0.56
C ILE A 158 -14.62 -6.10 0.00
N SER A 159 -14.31 -6.48 -1.24
CA SER A 159 -14.96 -7.60 -1.93
C SER A 159 -14.44 -8.96 -1.46
N SER A 160 -13.16 -9.04 -1.10
CA SER A 160 -12.55 -10.22 -0.52
C SER A 160 -11.32 -9.84 0.32
N LEU A 161 -11.04 -10.66 1.33
CA LEU A 161 -9.84 -10.59 2.15
C LEU A 161 -9.44 -12.01 2.53
N SER A 162 -8.16 -12.33 2.39
CA SER A 162 -7.55 -13.57 2.86
C SER A 162 -6.19 -13.26 3.46
N ALA A 163 -5.88 -13.90 4.58
CA ALA A 163 -4.61 -13.71 5.27
C ALA A 163 -4.10 -15.07 5.77
N TRP A 164 -2.81 -15.31 5.55
CA TRP A 164 -2.13 -16.54 5.93
C TRP A 164 -0.89 -16.23 6.78
N SER A 165 -0.76 -16.95 7.89
CA SER A 165 0.50 -17.05 8.61
C SER A 165 1.47 -17.88 7.77
N LEU A 166 2.67 -17.34 7.53
CA LEU A 166 3.71 -18.03 6.78
C LEU A 166 4.67 -18.71 7.76
N ASN A 167 4.94 -19.99 7.52
CA ASN A 167 5.96 -20.71 8.27
C ASN A 167 7.35 -20.34 7.76
N GLN A 168 8.35 -20.47 8.63
CA GLN A 168 9.74 -20.30 8.26
C GLN A 168 10.13 -21.33 7.18
N ALA A 169 10.71 -20.84 6.08
CA ALA A 169 11.26 -21.70 5.03
C ALA A 169 12.65 -22.23 5.43
N GLN A 170 12.98 -23.45 5.00
CA GLN A 170 14.36 -23.95 5.05
C GLN A 170 15.14 -23.33 3.88
N ILE A 171 16.02 -22.39 4.18
CA ILE A 171 16.92 -21.77 3.20
C ILE A 171 18.22 -22.58 3.20
N ASN A 172 18.53 -23.24 2.08
CA ASN A 172 19.80 -23.94 1.93
C ASN A 172 20.91 -22.90 1.67
N GLU A 173 21.92 -22.86 2.53
CA GLU A 173 23.11 -22.05 2.28
C GLU A 173 23.92 -22.66 1.14
N ILE A 174 23.92 -22.01 -0.02
CA ILE A 174 24.96 -22.21 -1.02
C ILE A 174 26.04 -21.19 -0.71
N ALA A 175 27.16 -21.63 -0.14
CA ALA A 175 28.34 -20.80 -0.02
C ALA A 175 28.84 -20.45 -1.43
N ILE A 176 28.48 -19.27 -1.91
CA ILE A 176 29.12 -18.68 -3.09
C ILE A 176 30.49 -18.20 -2.63
N LEU A 177 31.51 -19.06 -2.80
CA LEU A 177 32.90 -18.66 -2.66
C LEU A 177 33.21 -17.67 -3.79
N PHE A 178 33.39 -16.38 -3.44
CA PHE A 178 34.03 -15.39 -4.29
C PHE A 178 35.54 -15.41 -4.08
#